data_AF-A0A124SFH6-F1
#
_entry.id   AF-A0A124SFH6-F1
#
_cell.length_a   1.000
_cell.length_b   1.000
_cell.length_c   1.000
_cell.angle_alpha   90.00
_cell.angle_beta   90.00
_cell.angle_gamma   90.00
#
_symmetry.space_group_name_H-M   'P 1'
#
loop_
_entity.id
_entity.type
_entity.pdbx_description
1 polymer ?
#
loop_
_entity_poly.entity_id
_entity_poly.type
_entity_poly.pdbx_seq_one_letter_code
_entity_poly.pdbx_strand_id
1 'polypeptide(L)'
;MLQCSEHRAYIPFNRDSGDFPSPAFCPTEGSREKMSMTSLKSMLAQAAVRGVTEARAAIFGHVLNPTGQRSAHKILRKKFIGEKVASWYPNDIQKEDPLVVARKEQDRLSKLEMLKRRGKGAPKKGHGKRAAKRNK
;
A
#
# COMPACT_ATOMS: atom_id res chain seq x y z
N MET A 1 -6.84 -41.58 -4.14
CA MET A 1 -5.40 -41.33 -3.90
C MET A 1 -4.98 -40.13 -4.72
N LEU A 2 -4.71 -39.00 -4.09
CA LEU A 2 -3.77 -37.96 -4.55
C LEU A 2 -3.59 -37.01 -3.37
N GLN A 3 -2.45 -37.18 -2.70
CA GLN A 3 -2.01 -36.37 -1.57
C GLN A 3 -1.65 -34.97 -2.10
N CYS A 4 -2.35 -33.93 -1.63
CA CYS A 4 -1.84 -32.56 -1.73
C CYS A 4 -1.13 -32.24 -0.41
N SER A 5 0.20 -32.25 -0.47
CA SER A 5 1.07 -31.91 0.65
C SER A 5 1.04 -30.41 0.93
N GLU A 6 0.80 -30.11 2.20
CA GLU A 6 0.89 -28.79 2.81
C GLU A 6 2.35 -28.32 2.83
N HIS A 7 2.60 -27.06 2.45
CA HIS A 7 3.82 -26.34 2.86
C HIS A 7 3.43 -25.05 3.55
N ARG A 8 3.13 -25.19 4.84
CA ARG A 8 3.05 -24.09 5.81
C ARG A 8 4.49 -23.73 6.18
N ALA A 9 5.03 -22.66 5.58
CA ALA A 9 6.34 -22.16 5.97
C ALA A 9 6.26 -21.54 7.38
N TYR A 10 6.82 -22.29 8.34
CA TYR A 10 7.08 -21.92 9.71
C TYR A 10 8.23 -20.90 9.77
N ILE A 11 7.98 -19.72 10.33
CA ILE A 11 9.03 -18.72 10.62
C ILE A 11 9.53 -19.00 12.04
N PRO A 12 10.81 -19.38 12.23
CA PRO A 12 11.35 -19.56 13.57
C PRO A 12 11.60 -18.20 14.23
N PHE A 13 10.95 -17.99 15.37
CA PHE A 13 11.19 -16.92 16.33
C PHE A 13 12.42 -17.30 17.16
N ASN A 14 13.62 -16.86 16.78
CA ASN A 14 14.80 -17.09 17.59
C ASN A 14 14.78 -16.16 18.81
N ARG A 15 14.69 -16.82 19.97
CA ARG A 15 14.75 -16.30 21.32
C ARG A 15 16.15 -16.60 21.82
N ASP A 16 17.10 -15.68 21.64
CA ASP A 16 18.38 -15.77 22.31
C ASP A 16 18.34 -14.95 23.60
N SER A 17 18.25 -15.73 24.67
CA SER A 17 18.42 -15.38 26.05
C SER A 17 19.89 -15.16 26.39
N GLY A 18 20.17 -14.07 27.12
CA GLY A 18 21.22 -14.04 28.14
C GLY A 18 22.60 -13.54 27.70
N ASP A 19 22.80 -12.22 27.76
CA ASP A 19 24.14 -11.65 27.95
C ASP A 19 24.26 -11.12 29.39
N PHE A 20 25.11 -11.82 30.15
CA PHE A 20 25.56 -11.47 31.49
C PHE A 20 26.39 -10.16 31.44
N PRO A 21 26.28 -9.25 32.43
CA PRO A 21 27.18 -8.10 32.52
C PRO A 21 28.57 -8.56 32.95
N SER A 22 29.51 -8.57 31.99
CA SER A 22 30.95 -8.73 32.26
C SER A 22 31.50 -7.46 32.95
N PRO A 23 32.47 -7.58 33.87
CA PRO A 23 32.85 -6.51 34.78
C PRO A 23 33.58 -5.37 34.08
N ALA A 24 33.46 -4.19 34.69
CA ALA A 24 34.11 -2.94 34.30
C ALA A 24 35.58 -3.15 33.93
N PHE A 25 35.89 -3.00 32.64
CA PHE A 25 37.25 -2.80 32.16
C PHE A 25 37.62 -1.34 32.46
N CYS A 26 38.44 -1.13 33.48
CA CYS A 26 39.06 0.17 33.75
C CYS A 26 39.96 0.55 32.56
N PRO A 27 39.76 1.70 31.88
CA PRO A 27 40.72 2.16 30.90
C PRO A 27 41.92 2.74 31.65
N THR A 28 43.04 2.01 31.64
CA THR A 28 44.32 2.59 32.02
C THR A 28 44.74 3.63 30.99
N GLU A 29 45.20 4.77 31.49
CA GLU A 29 45.65 5.90 30.72
C GLU A 29 46.83 5.56 29.80
N GLY A 30 46.79 6.12 28.58
CA GLY A 30 47.98 6.71 27.99
C GLY A 30 48.98 5.76 27.33
N SER A 31 48.56 4.94 26.37
CA SER A 31 49.46 4.54 25.29
C SER A 31 49.08 5.30 24.01
N ARG A 32 49.91 6.27 23.63
CA ARG A 32 49.78 7.00 22.36
C ARG A 32 50.19 6.03 21.24
N GLU A 33 49.25 5.19 20.85
CA GLU A 33 49.41 4.25 19.75
C GLU A 33 49.71 5.05 18.47
N LYS A 34 50.95 4.95 17.97
CA LYS A 34 51.32 5.55 16.69
C LYS A 34 50.57 4.81 15.60
N MET A 35 49.43 5.34 15.18
CA MET A 35 48.67 4.79 14.06
C MET A 35 49.60 4.61 12.86
N SER A 36 49.65 3.40 12.32
CA SER A 36 50.49 3.11 11.16
C SER A 36 50.08 4.00 9.99
N MET A 37 51.05 4.47 9.20
CA MET A 37 50.78 5.35 8.05
C MET A 37 49.82 4.73 7.03
N THR A 38 49.72 3.40 6.98
CA THR A 38 48.77 2.68 6.13
C THR A 38 47.32 2.80 6.64
N SER A 39 47.12 2.78 7.96
CA SER A 39 45.81 3.01 8.60
C SER A 39 45.31 4.45 8.42
N LEU A 40 46.22 5.43 8.54
CA LEU A 40 45.89 6.84 8.29
C LEU A 40 45.46 7.10 6.83
N LYS A 41 46.17 6.50 5.86
CA LYS A 41 45.84 6.62 4.44
C LYS A 41 44.47 6.02 4.11
N SER A 42 44.10 4.88 4.71
CA SER A 42 42.80 4.25 4.47
C SER A 42 41.64 5.05 5.06
N MET A 43 41.81 5.64 6.24
CA MET A 43 40.81 6.53 6.84
C MET A 43 40.59 7.80 6.00
N LEU A 44 41.67 8.43 5.51
CA LEU A 44 41.56 9.63 4.66
C LEU A 44 40.88 9.31 3.33
N ALA A 45 41.22 8.17 2.71
CA ALA A 45 40.56 7.69 1.50
C ALA A 45 39.06 7.44 1.74
N GLN A 46 38.69 6.84 2.87
CA GLN A 46 37.29 6.62 3.24
C GLN A 46 36.53 7.95 3.45
N ALA A 47 37.15 8.93 4.11
CA ALA A 47 36.56 10.25 4.30
C ALA A 47 36.35 10.99 2.98
N ALA A 48 37.32 10.92 2.05
CA ALA A 48 37.18 11.51 0.71
C ALA A 48 36.03 10.88 -0.08
N VAL A 49 35.90 9.55 -0.07
CA VAL A 49 34.78 8.85 -0.74
C VAL A 49 33.44 9.27 -0.15
N ARG A 50 33.33 9.39 1.18
CA ARG A 50 32.11 9.88 1.85
C ARG A 50 31.75 11.28 1.37
N GLY A 51 32.70 12.22 1.37
CA GLY A 51 32.47 13.59 0.92
C GLY A 51 32.01 13.68 -0.55
N VAL A 52 32.59 12.86 -1.44
CA VAL A 52 32.13 12.79 -2.85
C VAL A 52 30.71 12.24 -2.95
N THR A 53 30.37 11.20 -2.17
CA THR A 53 29.01 10.64 -2.17
C THR A 53 27.98 11.60 -1.61
N GLU A 54 28.34 12.40 -0.61
CA GLU A 54 27.52 13.46 -0.04
C GLU A 54 27.29 14.59 -1.05
N ALA A 55 28.36 15.08 -1.71
CA ALA A 55 28.25 16.10 -2.74
C ALA A 55 27.37 15.64 -3.91
N ARG A 56 27.53 14.39 -4.37
CA ARG A 56 26.67 13.78 -5.39
C ARG A 56 25.21 13.77 -4.94
N ALA A 57 24.95 13.34 -3.71
CA ALA A 57 23.60 13.27 -3.17
C ALA A 57 22.94 14.66 -3.09
N ALA A 58 23.70 15.68 -2.71
CA ALA A 58 23.25 17.07 -2.69
C ALA A 58 22.93 17.62 -4.09
N ILE A 59 23.79 17.36 -5.08
CA ILE A 59 23.60 17.85 -6.47
C ILE A 59 22.36 17.24 -7.12
N PHE A 60 22.15 15.92 -6.95
CA PHE A 60 21.08 15.20 -7.65
C PHE A 60 19.84 14.94 -6.78
N GLY A 61 19.78 15.51 -5.58
CA GLY A 61 18.65 15.34 -4.65
C GLY A 61 18.45 13.88 -4.21
N HIS A 62 19.52 13.11 -4.08
CA HIS A 62 19.44 11.74 -3.55
C HIS A 62 19.47 11.75 -2.02
N VAL A 63 18.69 10.87 -1.41
CA VAL A 63 18.71 10.67 0.05
C VAL A 63 19.78 9.65 0.41
N LEU A 64 20.80 10.08 1.16
CA LEU A 64 21.85 9.21 1.71
C LEU A 64 21.39 8.56 3.03
N ASN A 65 21.72 7.29 3.24
CA ASN A 65 21.45 6.56 4.49
C ASN A 65 22.73 5.88 5.00
N PRO A 66 23.53 6.58 5.84
CA PRO A 66 24.80 6.05 6.32
C PRO A 66 24.63 4.88 7.29
N THR A 67 23.51 4.83 8.03
CA THR A 67 23.22 3.78 9.03
C THR A 67 22.59 2.52 8.40
N GLY A 68 22.12 2.59 7.16
CA GLY A 68 21.50 1.46 6.44
C GLY A 68 20.15 1.00 7.00
N GLN A 69 19.55 1.76 7.92
CA GLN A 69 18.25 1.42 8.53
C GLN A 69 17.10 1.54 7.52
N ARG A 70 16.00 0.80 7.73
CA ARG A 70 14.85 0.84 6.83
C ARG A 70 14.17 2.22 6.89
N SER A 71 14.18 2.94 5.77
CA SER A 71 13.51 4.25 5.64
C SER A 71 12.27 4.18 4.74
N ALA A 72 11.37 5.17 4.86
CA ALA A 72 10.17 5.28 4.04
C ALA A 72 10.44 5.59 2.55
N HIS A 73 11.70 5.77 2.15
CA HIS A 73 12.11 6.14 0.80
C HIS A 73 11.67 5.12 -0.28
N LYS A 74 11.43 3.85 0.08
CA LYS A 74 10.86 2.86 -0.85
C LYS A 74 9.37 3.08 -1.12
N ILE A 75 8.62 3.57 -0.12
CA ILE A 75 7.18 3.80 -0.23
C ILE A 75 6.94 5.07 -1.06
N LEU A 76 7.67 6.15 -0.76
CA LEU A 76 7.53 7.44 -1.42
C LEU A 76 7.97 7.43 -2.90
N ARG A 77 8.91 6.55 -3.28
CA ARG A 77 9.33 6.38 -4.68
C ARG A 77 8.30 5.67 -5.56
N LYS A 78 7.29 5.03 -4.97
CA LYS A 78 6.21 4.43 -5.76
C LYS A 78 5.34 5.57 -6.30
N LYS A 79 5.07 5.54 -7.60
CA LYS A 79 4.13 6.48 -8.21
C LYS A 79 2.75 6.30 -7.56
N PHE A 80 2.08 7.43 -7.26
CA PHE A 80 0.73 7.39 -6.74
C PHE A 80 -0.21 6.71 -7.75
N ILE A 81 -0.95 5.71 -7.30
CA ILE A 81 -1.86 4.91 -8.15
C ILE A 81 -3.33 5.31 -7.99
N GLY A 82 -3.65 6.20 -7.04
CA GLY A 82 -5.03 6.50 -6.63
C GLY A 82 -5.88 7.03 -7.77
N GLU A 83 -5.37 7.96 -8.57
CA GLU A 83 -6.09 8.52 -9.73
C GLU A 83 -6.47 7.45 -10.75
N LYS A 84 -5.53 6.57 -11.09
CA LYS A 84 -5.76 5.46 -12.03
C LYS A 84 -6.78 4.45 -11.52
N VAL A 85 -6.80 4.22 -10.21
CA VAL A 85 -7.75 3.31 -9.57
C VAL A 85 -9.13 3.97 -9.49
N ALA A 86 -9.21 5.27 -9.20
CA ALA A 86 -10.46 6.02 -9.17
C ALA A 86 -11.10 6.11 -10.56
N SER A 87 -10.30 6.26 -11.61
CA SER A 87 -10.75 6.30 -13.01
C SER A 87 -11.01 4.91 -13.62
N TRP A 88 -11.29 3.88 -12.80
CA TRP A 88 -11.49 2.51 -13.28
C TRP A 88 -12.69 2.39 -14.23
N TYR A 89 -13.78 3.08 -13.92
CA TYR A 89 -14.93 3.16 -14.81
C TYR A 89 -14.93 4.48 -15.60
N PRO A 90 -15.13 4.46 -16.92
CA PRO A 90 -15.32 5.67 -17.71
C PRO A 90 -16.55 6.46 -17.25
N ASN A 91 -16.54 7.77 -17.47
CA ASN A 91 -17.69 8.62 -17.20
C ASN A 91 -18.85 8.31 -18.16
N ASP A 92 -20.07 8.21 -17.64
CA ASP A 92 -21.28 7.91 -18.41
C ASP A 92 -21.78 9.17 -19.14
N ILE A 93 -21.42 9.33 -20.42
CA ILE A 93 -21.87 10.46 -21.27
C ILE A 93 -23.40 10.59 -21.30
N GLN A 94 -24.11 9.46 -21.23
CA GLN A 94 -25.57 9.42 -21.32
C GLN A 94 -26.31 10.03 -20.11
N LYS A 95 -25.61 10.27 -19.00
CA LYS A 95 -26.19 10.94 -17.83
C LYS A 95 -26.08 12.46 -17.90
N GLU A 96 -25.13 12.97 -18.68
CA GLU A 96 -24.86 14.40 -18.83
C GLU A 96 -25.84 15.07 -19.80
N ASP A 97 -26.26 14.36 -20.86
CA ASP A 97 -27.17 14.90 -21.87
C ASP A 97 -28.63 14.91 -21.38
N PRO A 98 -29.26 16.09 -21.13
CA PRO A 98 -30.61 16.15 -20.58
C PRO A 98 -31.67 15.55 -21.51
N LEU A 99 -31.44 15.61 -22.83
CA LEU A 99 -32.33 15.01 -23.83
C LEU A 99 -32.33 13.48 -23.77
N VAL A 100 -31.16 12.86 -23.53
CA VAL A 100 -31.03 11.40 -23.43
C VAL A 100 -31.64 10.89 -22.13
N VAL A 101 -31.42 11.60 -21.03
CA VAL A 101 -32.02 11.30 -19.73
C VAL A 101 -33.54 11.40 -19.80
N ALA A 102 -34.07 12.51 -20.33
CA ALA A 102 -35.51 12.72 -20.46
C ALA A 102 -36.18 11.64 -21.32
N ARG A 103 -35.57 11.26 -22.45
CA ARG A 103 -36.09 10.19 -23.32
C ARG A 103 -36.17 8.84 -22.60
N LYS A 104 -35.08 8.43 -21.94
CA LYS A 104 -35.05 7.15 -21.20
C LYS A 104 -36.07 7.11 -20.07
N GLU A 105 -36.22 8.21 -19.36
CA GLU A 105 -37.20 8.31 -18.28
C GLU A 105 -38.63 8.29 -18.82
N GLN A 106 -38.90 8.97 -19.94
CA GLN A 106 -40.19 8.92 -20.61
C GLN A 106 -40.55 7.49 -21.05
N ASP A 107 -39.62 6.78 -21.69
CA ASP A 107 -39.82 5.38 -22.10
C ASP A 107 -40.11 4.47 -20.89
N ARG A 108 -39.40 4.70 -19.78
CA ARG A 108 -39.62 3.99 -18.51
C ARG A 108 -41.02 4.24 -17.98
N LEU A 109 -41.49 5.48 -17.97
CA LEU A 109 -42.82 5.87 -17.52
C LEU A 109 -43.92 5.30 -18.41
N SER A 110 -43.79 5.40 -19.74
CA SER A 110 -44.75 4.85 -20.69
C SER A 110 -44.88 3.33 -20.56
N LYS A 111 -43.75 2.61 -20.40
CA LYS A 111 -43.77 1.15 -20.15
C LYS A 111 -44.50 0.81 -18.86
N LEU A 112 -44.24 1.57 -17.80
CA LEU A 112 -44.86 1.37 -16.48
C LEU A 112 -46.37 1.62 -16.54
N GLU A 113 -46.80 2.67 -17.26
CA GLU A 113 -48.20 2.98 -17.48
C GLU A 113 -48.92 1.87 -18.26
N MET A 114 -48.34 1.39 -19.36
CA MET A 114 -48.90 0.26 -20.11
C MET A 114 -49.05 -1.01 -19.26
N LEU A 115 -48.07 -1.31 -18.40
CA LEU A 115 -48.13 -2.46 -17.48
C LEU A 115 -49.22 -2.29 -16.42
N LYS A 116 -49.39 -1.08 -15.88
CA LYS A 116 -50.47 -0.75 -14.94
C LYS A 116 -51.84 -0.93 -15.58
N ARG A 117 -52.04 -0.43 -16.81
CA ARG A 117 -53.29 -0.60 -17.57
C ARG A 117 -53.65 -2.07 -17.77
N ARG A 118 -52.66 -2.93 -18.00
CA ARG A 118 -52.83 -4.38 -18.17
C ARG A 118 -52.98 -5.16 -16.86
N GLY A 119 -52.91 -4.51 -15.69
CA GLY A 119 -52.87 -5.19 -14.39
C GLY A 119 -51.60 -6.02 -14.16
N LYS A 120 -50.57 -5.84 -15.00
CA LYS A 120 -49.26 -6.53 -14.93
C LYS A 120 -48.19 -5.65 -14.27
N GLY A 121 -48.60 -4.56 -13.62
CA GLY A 121 -47.71 -3.71 -12.83
C GLY A 121 -47.13 -4.46 -11.64
N ALA A 122 -45.93 -4.05 -11.20
CA ALA A 122 -45.36 -4.58 -9.98
C ALA A 122 -46.31 -4.31 -8.80
N PRO A 123 -46.62 -5.30 -7.94
CA PRO A 123 -47.46 -5.10 -6.77
C PRO A 123 -46.77 -4.16 -5.78
N LYS A 124 -47.54 -3.54 -4.89
CA LYS A 124 -46.99 -2.70 -3.81
C LYS A 124 -45.99 -3.52 -3.01
N LYS A 125 -44.81 -2.96 -2.76
CA LYS A 125 -43.75 -3.60 -1.97
C LYS A 125 -44.34 -4.12 -0.65
N GLY A 126 -44.03 -5.37 -0.30
CA GLY A 126 -44.59 -6.04 0.88
C GLY A 126 -45.95 -6.72 0.67
N HIS A 127 -46.71 -6.37 -0.37
CA HIS A 127 -48.01 -6.97 -0.69
C HIS A 127 -47.92 -8.00 -1.83
N GLY A 128 -46.81 -8.71 -1.92
CA GLY A 128 -46.66 -9.79 -2.90
C GLY A 128 -47.56 -10.98 -2.56
N LYS A 129 -47.86 -11.82 -3.55
CA LYS A 129 -48.69 -13.04 -3.39
C LYS A 129 -48.24 -13.94 -2.21
N ARG A 130 -46.92 -14.01 -1.96
CA ARG A 130 -46.33 -14.77 -0.84
C ARG A 130 -46.62 -14.16 0.53
N ALA A 131 -46.69 -12.83 0.63
CA ALA A 131 -46.98 -12.16 1.90
C ALA A 131 -48.43 -12.38 2.33
N ALA A 132 -49.37 -12.38 1.37
CA ALA A 132 -50.77 -12.70 1.63
C ALA A 132 -50.97 -14.14 2.13
N LYS A 133 -50.11 -15.09 1.73
CA LYS A 133 -50.15 -16.49 2.17
C LYS A 133 -49.65 -16.69 3.61
N ARG A 134 -48.80 -15.79 4.13
CA ARG A 134 -48.22 -15.91 5.48
C ARG A 134 -49.17 -15.44 6.59
N ASN A 135 -50.11 -14.56 6.26
CA ASN A 135 -51.08 -14.01 7.22
C ASN A 135 -52.39 -14.82 7.26
N LYS A 136 -52.43 -16.01 6.67
CA LYS A 136 -53.57 -16.92 6.68
C LYS A 136 -53.18 -18.24 7.34
#